data_AF-A0A8K0P0A3-F1
#
_entry.id   AF-A0A8K0P0A3-F1
#
_cell.length_a   1.000
_cell.length_b   1.000
_cell.length_c   1.000
_cell.angle_alpha   90.00
_cell.angle_beta   90.00
_cell.angle_gamma   90.00
#
_symmetry.space_group_name_H-M   'P 1'
#
loop_
_entity.id
_entity.type
_entity.pdbx_description
1 polymer ?
#
loop_
_entity_poly.entity_id
_entity_poly.type
_entity_poly.pdbx_seq_one_letter_code
_entity_poly.pdbx_strand_id
1 'polypeptide(L)'
;MKQSILGEFNREQEAFIKEKQQAGEKIDGTTPAPWVGYPNEEALKEQILSLSTDRRNFVRSPPAGVEFQFDLESFMPVAQATLAQDPNLQQMRFELVPKVISEDNFWRNYFYRVGLIRQSSELTSMAEESSMSAGATESGPDGTG
;
A
#
# COMPACT_ATOMS: atom_id res chain seq x y z
N MET A 1 -35.29 -27.74 5.78
CA MET A 1 -34.42 -27.28 4.70
C MET A 1 -33.18 -26.69 5.35
N LYS A 2 -31.99 -27.26 5.14
CA LYS A 2 -30.76 -26.74 5.73
C LYS A 2 -30.27 -25.60 4.85
N GLN A 3 -30.43 -24.36 5.31
CA GLN A 3 -29.78 -23.20 4.70
C GLN A 3 -28.28 -23.46 4.80
N SER A 4 -27.62 -23.53 3.65
CA SER A 4 -26.21 -23.91 3.58
C SER A 4 -25.39 -22.71 4.04
N ILE A 5 -24.73 -22.83 5.20
CA ILE A 5 -23.77 -21.86 5.75
C ILE A 5 -22.74 -21.42 4.69
N LEU A 6 -22.42 -22.33 3.76
CA LEU A 6 -21.54 -22.08 2.63
C LEU A 6 -22.11 -21.06 1.62
N GLY A 7 -23.43 -21.00 1.47
CA GLY A 7 -24.12 -20.03 0.59
C GLY A 7 -24.22 -18.64 1.21
N GLU A 8 -24.34 -18.54 2.54
CA GLU A 8 -24.23 -17.27 3.27
C GLU A 8 -22.80 -16.75 3.25
N PHE A 9 -21.80 -17.62 3.47
CA PHE A 9 -20.39 -17.25 3.40
C PHE A 9 -19.98 -16.73 2.00
N ASN A 10 -20.39 -17.42 0.92
CA ASN A 10 -20.14 -16.94 -0.44
C ASN A 10 -20.80 -15.57 -0.70
N ARG A 11 -22.03 -15.38 -0.20
CA ARG A 11 -22.76 -14.13 -0.40
C ARG A 11 -22.14 -12.97 0.38
N GLU A 12 -21.67 -13.22 1.60
CA GLU A 12 -20.95 -12.23 2.40
C GLU A 12 -19.58 -11.91 1.80
N GLN A 13 -18.88 -12.91 1.27
CA GLN A 13 -17.60 -12.70 0.57
C GLN A 13 -17.79 -11.90 -0.72
N GLU A 14 -18.82 -12.20 -1.52
CA GLU A 14 -19.18 -11.42 -2.70
C GLU A 14 -19.63 -10.00 -2.34
N ALA A 15 -20.40 -9.83 -1.26
CA ALA A 15 -20.81 -8.51 -0.77
C ALA A 15 -19.60 -7.69 -0.31
N PHE A 16 -18.64 -8.31 0.39
CA PHE A 16 -17.41 -7.66 0.86
C PHE A 16 -16.49 -7.29 -0.31
N ILE A 17 -16.31 -8.17 -1.30
CA ILE A 17 -15.57 -7.88 -2.53
C ILE A 17 -16.24 -6.75 -3.30
N LYS A 18 -17.57 -6.75 -3.38
CA LYS A 18 -18.34 -5.73 -4.07
C LYS A 18 -18.36 -4.40 -3.31
N GLU A 19 -18.29 -4.42 -1.99
CA GLU A 19 -18.14 -3.22 -1.14
C GLU A 19 -16.74 -2.62 -1.26
N LYS A 20 -15.68 -3.44 -1.26
CA LYS A 20 -14.31 -2.98 -1.56
C LYS A 20 -14.16 -2.47 -2.99
N GLN A 21 -14.78 -3.14 -3.96
CA GLN A 21 -14.85 -2.67 -5.35
C GLN A 21 -15.65 -1.38 -5.44
N GLN A 22 -16.78 -1.23 -4.76
CA GLN A 22 -17.56 0.02 -4.74
C GLN A 22 -16.89 1.17 -3.99
N ALA A 23 -16.09 0.88 -2.95
CA ALA A 23 -15.25 1.87 -2.28
C ALA A 23 -14.06 2.31 -3.16
N GLY A 24 -13.60 1.43 -4.07
CA GLY A 24 -12.59 1.73 -5.10
C GLY A 24 -13.13 2.27 -6.43
N GLU A 25 -14.42 2.06 -6.75
CA GLU A 25 -15.04 2.37 -8.07
C GLU A 25 -15.93 3.61 -8.09
N LYS A 26 -15.99 4.40 -7.01
CA LYS A 26 -16.69 5.70 -7.03
C LYS A 26 -15.75 6.87 -6.87
N ILE A 27 -14.84 7.06 -7.82
CA ILE A 27 -14.28 8.38 -8.11
C ILE A 27 -14.00 8.52 -9.60
N ASP A 28 -14.79 9.36 -10.26
CA ASP A 28 -14.53 9.91 -11.58
C ASP A 28 -13.05 10.35 -11.70
N GLY A 29 -12.27 9.67 -12.54
CA GLY A 29 -10.95 10.13 -12.99
C GLY A 29 -9.90 10.46 -11.92
N THR A 30 -10.09 10.05 -10.66
CA THR A 30 -9.19 10.39 -9.56
C THR A 30 -8.22 9.24 -9.30
N THR A 31 -6.93 9.50 -9.48
CA THR A 31 -5.87 8.52 -9.22
C THR A 31 -5.93 8.05 -7.75
N PRO A 32 -5.89 6.74 -7.48
CA PRO A 32 -5.97 6.22 -6.11
C PRO A 32 -4.71 6.49 -5.30
N ALA A 33 -4.83 6.42 -3.97
CA ALA A 33 -3.71 6.54 -3.04
C ALA A 33 -2.73 5.35 -3.18
N PRO A 34 -1.45 5.50 -2.79
CA PRO A 34 -0.38 4.58 -3.18
C PRO A 34 -0.44 3.18 -2.55
N TRP A 35 -1.29 2.97 -1.54
CA TRP A 35 -1.53 1.66 -0.91
C TRP A 35 -2.70 0.88 -1.53
N VAL A 36 -3.56 1.53 -2.32
CA VAL A 36 -4.78 0.91 -2.84
C VAL A 36 -4.45 -0.20 -3.83
N GLY A 37 -5.14 -1.33 -3.69
CA GLY A 37 -4.99 -2.49 -4.58
C GLY A 37 -3.89 -3.46 -4.17
N TYR A 38 -3.25 -3.25 -3.01
CA TYR A 38 -2.32 -4.20 -2.42
C TYR A 38 -3.03 -5.23 -1.52
N PRO A 39 -2.54 -6.48 -1.43
CA PRO A 39 -3.14 -7.50 -0.56
C PRO A 39 -3.28 -7.06 0.91
N ASN A 40 -2.23 -6.41 1.43
CA ASN A 40 -2.14 -5.90 2.80
C ASN A 40 -2.36 -4.38 2.86
N GLU A 41 -3.39 -3.89 2.16
CA GLU A 41 -3.65 -2.45 1.98
C GLU A 41 -3.65 -1.63 3.28
N GLU A 42 -4.29 -2.11 4.34
CA GLU A 42 -4.38 -1.38 5.62
C GLU A 42 -3.02 -1.23 6.29
N ALA A 43 -2.26 -2.33 6.41
CA ALA A 43 -0.92 -2.30 6.97
C ALA A 43 0.04 -1.46 6.12
N LEU A 44 -0.08 -1.55 4.79
CA LEU A 44 0.70 -0.74 3.85
C LEU A 44 0.37 0.75 3.99
N LYS A 45 -0.91 1.09 4.13
CA LYS A 45 -1.37 2.45 4.39
C LYS A 45 -0.73 3.01 5.66
N GLU A 46 -0.80 2.28 6.77
CA GLU A 46 -0.20 2.71 8.04
C GLU A 46 1.30 2.97 7.92
N GLN A 47 2.03 2.06 7.25
CA GLN A 47 3.47 2.23 7.02
C GLN A 47 3.77 3.47 6.17
N ILE A 48 3.03 3.70 5.08
CA ILE A 48 3.22 4.88 4.24
C ILE A 48 2.90 6.17 5.00
N LEU A 49 1.80 6.22 5.76
CA LEU A 49 1.43 7.40 6.56
C LEU A 49 2.45 7.69 7.67
N SER A 50 3.09 6.64 8.22
CA SER A 50 4.13 6.82 9.23
C SER A 50 5.34 7.61 8.72
N LEU A 51 5.61 7.60 7.40
CA LEU A 51 6.69 8.40 6.80
C LEU A 51 6.53 9.88 7.12
N SER A 52 5.30 10.38 7.21
CA SER A 52 5.03 11.79 7.43
C SER A 52 5.36 12.28 8.84
N THR A 53 5.67 11.37 9.76
CA THR A 53 6.07 11.69 11.15
C THR A 53 7.56 12.00 11.30
N ASP A 54 8.39 11.70 10.30
CA ASP A 54 9.83 11.93 10.36
C ASP A 54 10.29 12.79 9.19
N ARG A 55 10.72 14.02 9.53
CA ARG A 55 11.25 15.02 8.59
C ARG A 55 12.33 14.47 7.66
N ARG A 56 13.11 13.48 8.09
CA ARG A 56 14.16 12.85 7.28
C ARG A 56 13.58 12.22 6.01
N ASN A 57 12.30 11.82 6.01
CA ASN A 57 11.55 11.27 4.86
C ASN A 57 11.45 12.22 3.68
N PHE A 58 11.61 13.53 3.92
CA PHE A 58 11.45 14.55 2.90
C PHE A 58 12.77 15.17 2.44
N VAL A 59 13.78 15.23 3.32
CA VAL A 59 14.99 16.02 3.05
C VAL A 59 16.21 15.21 2.62
N ARG A 60 16.21 13.88 2.87
CA ARG A 60 17.32 13.02 2.42
C ARG A 60 16.97 12.39 1.09
N SER A 61 17.81 12.68 0.10
CA SER A 61 17.72 12.11 -1.24
C SER A 61 17.88 10.59 -1.25
N PRO A 62 17.34 9.91 -2.28
CA PRO A 62 17.69 8.53 -2.58
C PRO A 62 19.22 8.35 -2.65
N PRO A 63 19.76 7.19 -2.26
CA PRO A 63 21.19 6.90 -2.37
C PRO A 63 21.69 7.08 -3.80
N ALA A 64 22.94 7.57 -3.94
CA ALA A 64 23.57 7.69 -5.24
C ALA A 64 23.69 6.32 -5.91
N GLY A 65 23.38 6.25 -7.21
CA GLY A 65 23.46 5.02 -8.00
C GLY A 65 22.20 4.14 -7.96
N VAL A 66 21.19 4.46 -7.13
CA VAL A 66 19.88 3.81 -7.23
C VAL A 66 19.06 4.45 -8.35
N GLU A 67 18.58 3.62 -9.28
CA GLU A 67 17.62 4.06 -10.29
C GLU A 67 16.23 4.18 -9.66
N PHE A 68 15.73 5.40 -9.57
CA PHE A 68 14.35 5.71 -9.22
C PHE A 68 13.84 6.75 -10.19
N GLN A 69 13.05 6.28 -11.17
CA GLN A 69 12.45 7.14 -12.17
C GLN A 69 11.29 7.91 -11.52
N PHE A 70 11.44 9.23 -11.49
CA PHE A 70 10.47 10.12 -10.89
C PHE A 70 10.25 11.31 -11.82
N ASP A 71 8.98 11.65 -11.99
CA ASP A 71 8.52 12.84 -12.68
C ASP A 71 7.42 13.48 -11.83
N LEU A 72 7.56 14.76 -11.52
CA LEU A 72 6.66 15.42 -10.57
C LEU A 72 5.22 15.39 -11.09
N GLU A 73 4.99 15.80 -12.35
CA GLU A 73 3.65 15.91 -12.93
C GLU A 73 2.92 14.56 -12.94
N SER A 74 3.61 13.49 -13.29
CA SER A 74 3.08 12.13 -13.31
C SER A 74 2.67 11.63 -11.92
N PHE A 75 3.37 12.09 -10.87
CA PHE A 75 3.13 11.66 -9.49
C PHE A 75 2.16 12.57 -8.72
N MET A 76 1.87 13.78 -9.22
CA MET A 76 0.99 14.73 -8.52
C MET A 76 -0.40 14.19 -8.21
N PRO A 77 -1.10 13.44 -9.09
CA PRO A 77 -2.41 12.89 -8.76
C PRO A 77 -2.37 11.94 -7.55
N VAL A 78 -1.36 11.08 -7.47
CA VAL A 78 -1.13 10.19 -6.32
C VAL A 78 -0.79 11.01 -5.07
N ALA A 79 0.01 12.07 -5.23
CA ALA A 79 0.38 12.97 -4.14
C ALA A 79 -0.85 13.65 -3.54
N GLN A 80 -1.78 14.12 -4.37
CA GLN A 80 -3.04 14.72 -3.92
C GLN A 80 -3.93 13.72 -3.18
N ALA A 81 -4.06 12.49 -3.70
CA ALA A 81 -4.81 11.44 -3.04
C ALA A 81 -4.22 11.06 -1.66
N THR A 82 -2.89 11.10 -1.55
CA THR A 82 -2.17 10.85 -0.30
C THR A 82 -2.36 12.01 0.69
N LEU A 83 -2.16 13.25 0.24
CA LEU A 83 -2.34 14.46 1.05
C LEU A 83 -3.75 14.55 1.63
N ALA A 84 -4.78 14.17 0.88
CA ALA A 84 -6.16 14.18 1.35
C ALA A 84 -6.39 13.30 2.59
N GLN A 85 -5.53 12.31 2.80
CA GLN A 85 -5.62 11.35 3.92
C GLN A 85 -4.52 11.53 4.97
N ASP A 86 -3.53 12.39 4.73
CA ASP A 86 -2.36 12.55 5.60
C ASP A 86 -2.15 14.01 6.02
N PRO A 87 -2.70 14.43 7.17
CA PRO A 87 -2.51 15.79 7.68
C PRO A 87 -1.05 16.09 8.07
N ASN A 88 -0.27 15.08 8.47
CA ASN A 88 1.15 15.28 8.78
C ASN A 88 1.95 15.58 7.51
N LEU A 89 1.62 14.91 6.40
CA LEU A 89 2.23 15.18 5.10
C LEU A 89 1.95 16.60 4.62
N GLN A 90 0.70 17.07 4.78
CA GLN A 90 0.32 18.46 4.48
C GLN A 90 1.16 19.45 5.30
N GLN A 91 1.28 19.22 6.61
CA GLN A 91 2.07 20.05 7.51
C GLN A 91 3.55 20.07 7.12
N MET A 92 4.15 18.90 6.88
CA MET A 92 5.54 18.80 6.43
C MET A 92 5.78 19.52 5.11
N ARG A 93 4.87 19.39 4.14
CA ARG A 93 4.97 20.11 2.86
C ARG A 93 4.94 21.62 3.05
N PHE A 94 4.01 22.13 3.85
CA PHE A 94 3.88 23.57 4.16
C PHE A 94 5.11 24.13 4.89
N GLU A 95 5.74 23.34 5.75
CA GLU A 95 6.94 23.75 6.49
C GLU A 95 8.20 23.70 5.64
N LEU A 96 8.34 22.69 4.78
CA LEU A 96 9.59 22.40 4.08
C LEU A 96 9.66 23.01 2.69
N VAL A 97 8.53 23.26 2.02
CA VAL A 97 8.50 23.73 0.63
C VAL A 97 7.97 25.17 0.55
N PRO A 98 8.63 26.08 -0.20
CA PRO A 98 9.96 25.94 -0.84
C PRO A 98 11.13 26.24 0.12
N LYS A 99 10.86 26.37 1.42
CA LYS A 99 11.78 26.99 2.40
C LYS A 99 13.07 26.21 2.63
N VAL A 100 13.00 24.88 2.61
CA VAL A 100 14.09 23.94 2.92
C VAL A 100 14.47 23.14 1.69
N ILE A 101 13.46 22.73 0.91
CA ILE A 101 13.64 21.87 -0.26
C ILE A 101 12.62 22.25 -1.34
N SER A 102 12.95 21.99 -2.61
CA SER A 102 11.99 22.18 -3.71
C SER A 102 10.85 21.17 -3.64
N GLU A 103 9.72 21.53 -4.23
CA GLU A 103 8.55 20.66 -4.41
C GLU A 103 8.93 19.32 -5.06
N ASP A 104 9.71 19.39 -6.15
CA ASP A 104 10.19 18.23 -6.89
C ASP A 104 10.99 17.27 -6.00
N ASN A 105 11.98 17.78 -5.27
CA ASN A 105 12.80 16.94 -4.40
C ASN A 105 12.02 16.45 -3.16
N PHE A 106 11.08 17.23 -2.63
CA PHE A 106 10.20 16.78 -1.55
C PHE A 106 9.45 15.50 -1.96
N TRP A 107 8.78 15.55 -3.12
CA TRP A 107 8.02 14.41 -3.62
C TRP A 107 8.89 13.26 -4.08
N ARG A 108 10.01 13.55 -4.77
CA ARG A 108 10.97 12.51 -5.18
C ARG A 108 11.45 11.71 -3.97
N ASN A 109 11.81 12.39 -2.88
CA ASN A 109 12.31 11.74 -1.67
C ASN A 109 11.22 10.94 -0.95
N TYR A 110 10.00 11.50 -0.84
CA TYR A 110 8.87 10.82 -0.23
C TYR A 110 8.46 9.57 -1.02
N PHE A 111 8.24 9.70 -2.33
CA PHE A 111 7.81 8.59 -3.17
C PHE A 111 8.87 7.51 -3.34
N TYR A 112 10.15 7.84 -3.23
CA TYR A 112 11.20 6.84 -3.13
C TYR A 112 10.97 5.92 -1.92
N ARG A 113 10.64 6.48 -0.75
CA ARG A 113 10.37 5.68 0.46
C ARG A 113 9.09 4.89 0.36
N VAL A 114 8.05 5.48 -0.21
CA VAL A 114 6.82 4.76 -0.54
C VAL A 114 7.12 3.55 -1.43
N GLY A 115 7.97 3.71 -2.44
CA GLY A 115 8.42 2.63 -3.32
C GLY A 115 9.11 1.49 -2.55
N LEU A 116 10.03 1.82 -1.63
CA LEU A 116 10.69 0.83 -0.78
C LEU A 116 9.70 0.06 0.10
N ILE A 117 8.73 0.75 0.71
CA ILE A 117 7.71 0.11 1.53
C ILE A 117 6.86 -0.84 0.68
N ARG A 118 6.40 -0.40 -0.51
CA ARG A 118 5.61 -1.24 -1.43
C ARG A 118 6.37 -2.52 -1.81
N GLN A 119 7.62 -2.37 -2.24
CA GLN A 119 8.48 -3.52 -2.58
C GLN A 119 8.63 -4.47 -1.38
N SER A 120 8.90 -3.95 -0.18
CA SER A 120 9.02 -4.80 1.02
C SER A 120 7.73 -5.54 1.34
N SER A 121 6.57 -4.90 1.19
CA SER A 121 5.26 -5.51 1.44
C SER A 121 4.97 -6.66 0.47
N GLU A 122 5.31 -6.49 -0.82
CA GLU A 122 5.13 -7.55 -1.83
C GLU A 122 6.01 -8.77 -1.52
N LEU A 123 7.29 -8.54 -1.19
CA LEU A 123 8.18 -9.63 -0.80
C LEU A 123 7.69 -10.38 0.43
N THR A 124 7.16 -9.69 1.44
CA THR A 124 6.59 -10.33 2.63
C THR A 124 5.38 -11.19 2.28
N SER A 125 4.42 -10.66 1.50
CA SER A 125 3.24 -11.42 1.09
C SER A 125 3.61 -12.70 0.32
N MET A 126 4.58 -12.62 -0.61
CA MET A 126 5.05 -13.80 -1.36
C MET A 126 5.68 -14.88 -0.48
N ALA A 127 6.41 -14.47 0.58
CA ALA A 127 7.02 -15.40 1.52
C ALA A 127 5.97 -16.13 2.38
N GLU A 128 4.93 -15.41 2.81
CA GLU A 128 3.82 -15.98 3.58
C GLU A 128 3.05 -17.01 2.76
N GLU A 129 2.72 -16.72 1.51
CA GLU A 129 2.07 -17.65 0.58
C GLU A 129 2.90 -18.93 0.34
N SER A 130 4.21 -18.78 0.16
CA SER A 130 5.12 -19.93 -0.03
C SER A 130 5.19 -20.82 1.21
N SER A 131 5.11 -20.24 2.41
CA SER A 131 5.13 -20.99 3.68
C SER A 131 3.82 -21.75 3.93
N MET A 132 2.67 -21.19 3.54
CA MET A 132 1.36 -21.83 3.67
C MET A 132 1.18 -23.00 2.69
N SER A 133 1.75 -22.91 1.48
CA SER A 133 1.70 -24.00 0.50
C SER A 133 2.56 -25.22 0.88
N ALA A 134 3.63 -25.03 1.66
CA ALA A 134 4.53 -26.12 2.06
C ALA A 134 4.03 -26.94 3.27
N GLY A 135 3.08 -26.41 4.05
CA GLY A 135 2.54 -27.06 5.26
C GLY A 135 1.39 -28.04 5.02
N ALA A 136 0.90 -28.19 3.80
CA ALA A 136 -0.30 -28.98 3.49
C ALA A 136 -0.03 -30.45 3.08
N THR A 137 1.22 -30.92 3.12
CA THR A 137 1.59 -32.29 2.72
C THR A 137 2.32 -33.07 3.82
N GLU A 138 1.77 -33.16 5.03
CA GLU A 138 2.16 -34.22 5.98
C GLU A 138 0.97 -34.60 6.88
N SER A 139 0.09 -35.44 6.36
CA SER A 139 -0.84 -36.25 7.15
C SER A 139 -1.21 -37.47 6.31
N GLY A 140 -0.24 -38.37 6.14
CA GLY A 140 -0.50 -39.71 5.59
C GLY A 140 -1.25 -40.54 6.64
N PRO A 141 -2.30 -41.30 6.24
CA PRO A 141 -3.01 -42.17 7.17
C PRO A 141 -2.12 -43.35 7.55
N ASP A 142 -1.93 -43.54 8.86
CA ASP A 142 -1.33 -44.72 9.48
C ASP A 142 -2.20 -45.94 9.13
N GLY A 143 -1.69 -46.75 8.18
CA GLY A 143 -2.32 -47.97 7.72
C GLY A 143 -1.82 -49.15 8.53
N THR A 144 -2.69 -49.69 9.38
CA THR A 144 -2.56 -50.97 10.07
C THR A 144 -2.35 -52.12 9.07
N GLY A 145 -1.37 -52.98 9.36
CA GLY A 145 -1.14 -54.26 8.68
C GLY A 145 -0.27 -55.17 9.52
#